data_AF-A0A521UAD3-F1
#
_entry.id   AF-A0A521UAD3-F1
#
_cell.length_a   1.000
_cell.length_b   1.000
_cell.length_c   1.000
_cell.angle_alpha   90.00
_cell.angle_beta   90.00
_cell.angle_gamma   90.00
#
_symmetry.space_group_name_H-M   'P 1'
#
loop_
_entity.id
_entity.type
_entity.pdbx_description
1 polymer ?
#
loop_
_entity_poly.entity_id
_entity_poly.type
_entity_poly.pdbx_seq_one_letter_code
_entity_poly.pdbx_strand_id
1 'polypeptide(L)'
;MNKAILRERELNDILTFIAETLDISPTDYERAVQSYRAIGSWLEDGYQDGAYPDSAAKPKIYPQGSIRLGTVVKPMRECKDAAYDVDLVCELQYSNVAWSSKNAMVLKQLVGDRLQSHGIYCDKLEPEGRRCWTIEYAKTAGTGFHIDVLPCVPDQANWQEISYSHSNNPGTRPFLSQMAVRITDKDEERTPQYTWSSGNPLGYAEWFQARNTTFETFAARQKQHILESAPLSPDQSPIYKSVQQIPNELVRTPLQRSIQILKRHRDIRFKDDPKHKPISMVITTLCAQLYEGEDQLITALLNIVTKLGYYAALTENRYATLHESIAQLGLVQRTADGKWYIPNPVNPKENFADRWHEEENGIKHARARAFFGWIEWVKQDIEAALQNNSPQQLRALLGERFGDQVLSEAWKTYEKAHSYQAQSLILGTRRAISRFDVPHRQVPAWPINLTYDVTVTGTVSCKGFRPQQFNSDSRLLPKHSSLRFEARTETPWPYKVYWQVVNTGDEARAVSCLRGGYYDGLIEKGGRVREERTLYTGMHWVECFIVRNGVCVARSGEFVVNIQ
;
A
#
# COMPACT_ATOMS: atom_id res chain seq x y z
N MET A 1 -9.51 -29.35 -5.94
CA MET A 1 -9.29 -28.04 -5.27
C MET A 1 -10.45 -27.82 -4.31
N ASN A 2 -10.19 -27.44 -3.05
CA ASN A 2 -11.23 -27.26 -2.03
C ASN A 2 -12.18 -26.10 -2.42
N LYS A 3 -13.50 -26.27 -2.28
CA LYS A 3 -14.52 -25.24 -2.60
C LYS A 3 -14.24 -23.91 -1.88
N ALA A 4 -13.76 -23.97 -0.64
CA ALA A 4 -13.41 -22.78 0.14
C ALA A 4 -12.28 -21.97 -0.50
N ILE A 5 -11.22 -22.65 -0.97
CA ILE A 5 -10.06 -22.01 -1.62
C ILE A 5 -10.47 -21.34 -2.94
N LEU A 6 -11.36 -21.99 -3.71
CA LEU A 6 -11.88 -21.39 -4.95
C LEU A 6 -12.68 -20.11 -4.67
N ARG A 7 -13.47 -20.11 -3.60
CA ARG A 7 -14.31 -18.98 -3.23
C ARG A 7 -13.51 -17.79 -2.71
N GLU A 8 -12.48 -18.05 -1.91
CA GLU A 8 -11.54 -17.02 -1.45
C GLU A 8 -10.82 -16.36 -2.63
N ARG A 9 -10.37 -17.15 -3.61
CA ARG A 9 -9.75 -16.64 -4.84
C ARG A 9 -10.72 -15.80 -5.67
N GLU A 10 -11.96 -16.26 -5.84
CA GLU A 10 -13.00 -15.51 -6.53
C GLU A 10 -13.26 -14.16 -5.87
N LEU A 11 -13.41 -14.14 -4.54
CA LEU A 11 -13.65 -12.92 -3.79
C LEU A 11 -12.43 -11.99 -3.83
N ASN A 12 -11.21 -12.53 -3.78
CA ASN A 12 -9.98 -11.76 -3.94
C ASN A 12 -9.99 -11.00 -5.27
N ASP A 13 -10.33 -11.66 -6.37
CA ASP A 13 -10.34 -11.05 -7.71
C ASP A 13 -11.42 -9.97 -7.79
N ILE A 14 -12.64 -10.24 -7.30
CA ILE A 14 -13.74 -9.26 -7.29
C ILE A 14 -13.36 -8.03 -6.45
N LEU A 15 -12.85 -8.21 -5.23
CA LEU A 15 -12.40 -7.11 -4.38
C LEU A 15 -11.26 -6.32 -5.02
N THR A 16 -10.37 -6.99 -5.76
CA THR A 16 -9.29 -6.33 -6.51
C THR A 16 -9.86 -5.41 -7.59
N PHE A 17 -10.82 -5.90 -8.40
CA PHE A 17 -11.50 -5.07 -9.41
C PHE A 17 -12.33 -3.92 -8.81
N ILE A 18 -12.97 -4.16 -7.65
CA ILE A 18 -13.63 -3.09 -6.88
C ILE A 18 -12.60 -2.02 -6.52
N ALA A 19 -11.48 -2.41 -5.91
CA ALA A 19 -10.44 -1.48 -5.49
C ALA A 19 -9.80 -0.72 -6.66
N GLU A 20 -9.58 -1.37 -7.81
CA GLU A 20 -9.12 -0.71 -9.05
C GLU A 20 -10.11 0.36 -9.54
N THR A 21 -11.41 0.11 -9.41
CA THR A 21 -12.46 1.08 -9.77
C THR A 21 -12.47 2.32 -8.85
N LEU A 22 -11.89 2.19 -7.64
CA LEU A 22 -11.74 3.28 -6.69
C LEU A 22 -10.51 4.16 -6.95
N ASP A 23 -9.61 3.76 -7.85
CA ASP A 23 -8.41 4.54 -8.12
C ASP A 23 -8.73 5.86 -8.82
N ILE A 24 -7.94 6.89 -8.49
CA ILE A 24 -7.83 8.06 -9.35
C ILE A 24 -7.08 7.66 -10.62
N SER A 25 -7.52 8.17 -11.77
CA SER A 25 -6.85 7.88 -13.04
C SER A 25 -5.47 8.53 -13.09
N PRO A 26 -4.53 8.02 -13.91
CA PRO A 26 -3.26 8.72 -14.17
C PRO A 26 -3.46 10.18 -14.61
N THR A 27 -4.49 10.46 -15.41
CA THR A 27 -4.82 11.82 -15.84
C THR A 27 -5.27 12.70 -14.68
N ASP A 28 -6.13 12.19 -13.80
CA ASP A 28 -6.59 12.92 -12.61
C ASP A 28 -5.43 13.17 -11.63
N TYR A 29 -4.53 12.19 -11.49
CA TYR A 29 -3.30 12.30 -10.70
C TYR A 29 -2.39 13.40 -11.25
N GLU A 30 -2.04 13.38 -12.54
CA GLU A 30 -1.18 14.41 -13.14
C GLU A 30 -1.81 15.80 -13.07
N ARG A 31 -3.14 15.91 -13.22
CA ARG A 31 -3.87 17.17 -13.02
C ARG A 31 -3.71 17.70 -11.60
N ALA A 32 -3.84 16.84 -10.59
CA ALA A 32 -3.60 17.20 -9.20
C ALA A 32 -2.14 17.61 -8.97
N VAL A 33 -1.18 16.87 -9.55
CA VAL A 33 0.26 17.18 -9.50
C VAL A 33 0.58 18.54 -10.09
N GLN A 34 0.09 18.82 -11.29
CA GLN A 34 0.28 20.11 -11.93
C GLN A 34 -0.31 21.24 -11.07
N SER A 35 -1.49 21.02 -10.49
CA SER A 35 -2.19 22.03 -9.69
C SER A 35 -1.46 22.32 -8.38
N TYR A 36 -1.06 21.31 -7.61
CA TYR A 36 -0.34 21.55 -6.36
C TYR A 36 1.08 22.06 -6.61
N ARG A 37 1.74 21.70 -7.73
CA ARG A 37 3.04 22.28 -8.10
C ARG A 37 2.93 23.76 -8.42
N ALA A 38 1.87 24.17 -9.12
CA ALA A 38 1.63 25.58 -9.42
C ALA A 38 1.38 26.42 -8.15
N ILE A 39 0.60 25.89 -7.19
CA ILE A 39 0.44 26.51 -5.87
C ILE A 39 1.78 26.53 -5.13
N GLY A 40 2.51 25.41 -5.15
CA GLY A 40 3.81 25.29 -4.50
C GLY A 40 4.81 26.32 -4.98
N SER A 41 4.98 26.48 -6.30
CA SER A 41 5.86 27.51 -6.86
C SER A 41 5.43 28.92 -6.44
N TRP A 42 4.12 29.21 -6.45
CA TRP A 42 3.62 30.50 -5.99
C TRP A 42 3.94 30.79 -4.51
N LEU A 43 3.79 29.78 -3.65
CA LEU A 43 4.16 29.87 -2.24
C LEU A 43 5.67 30.03 -2.07
N GLU A 44 6.50 29.30 -2.81
CA GLU A 44 7.96 29.38 -2.78
C GLU A 44 8.48 30.76 -3.20
N ASP A 45 7.91 31.33 -4.27
CA ASP A 45 8.27 32.65 -4.79
C ASP A 45 7.94 33.78 -3.79
N GLY A 46 7.00 33.53 -2.87
CA GLY A 46 6.69 34.45 -1.77
C GLY A 46 7.90 34.80 -0.90
N TYR A 47 8.93 33.94 -0.85
CA TYR A 47 10.19 34.26 -0.18
C TYR A 47 10.93 35.41 -0.84
N GLN A 48 11.01 35.44 -2.18
CA GLN A 48 11.67 36.51 -2.93
C GLN A 48 10.85 37.80 -2.92
N ASP A 49 9.52 37.68 -2.89
CA ASP A 49 8.58 38.80 -2.83
C ASP A 49 8.47 39.44 -1.44
N GLY A 50 9.16 38.89 -0.43
CA GLY A 50 9.12 39.39 0.95
C GLY A 50 7.84 39.03 1.71
N ALA A 51 7.06 38.05 1.24
CA ALA A 51 5.83 37.59 1.89
C ALA A 51 6.09 36.84 3.21
N TYR A 52 7.32 36.36 3.44
CA TYR A 52 7.72 35.68 4.69
C TYR A 52 8.92 36.40 5.33
N PRO A 53 8.69 37.53 6.02
CA PRO A 53 9.76 38.27 6.66
C PRO A 53 10.52 37.38 7.65
N ASP A 54 11.83 37.52 7.72
CA ASP A 54 12.74 36.79 8.62
C ASP A 54 12.81 35.25 8.42
N SER A 55 12.20 34.71 7.37
CA SER A 55 12.38 33.29 7.03
C SER A 55 13.83 33.04 6.59
N ALA A 56 14.43 31.91 7.00
CA ALA A 56 15.84 31.63 6.70
C ALA A 56 16.07 31.13 5.26
N ALA A 57 15.02 30.64 4.60
CA ALA A 57 15.05 30.10 3.25
C ALA A 57 13.64 30.06 2.64
N LYS A 58 13.57 29.68 1.35
CA LYS A 58 12.29 29.39 0.69
C LYS A 58 11.51 28.32 1.48
N PRO A 59 10.16 28.43 1.54
CA PRO A 59 9.31 27.36 2.07
C PRO A 59 9.64 26.02 1.41
N LYS A 60 9.54 24.93 2.17
CA LYS A 60 9.53 23.57 1.58
C LYS A 60 8.10 23.17 1.34
N ILE A 61 7.79 22.84 0.08
CA ILE A 61 6.46 22.42 -0.34
C ILE A 61 6.46 20.94 -0.71
N TYR A 62 5.59 20.14 -0.09
CA TYR A 62 5.51 18.71 -0.37
C TYR A 62 4.11 18.13 -0.13
N PRO A 63 3.67 17.14 -0.94
CA PRO A 63 2.40 16.49 -0.71
C PRO A 63 2.44 15.56 0.51
N GLN A 64 1.33 15.46 1.21
CA GLN A 64 1.11 14.51 2.30
C GLN A 64 -0.19 13.70 2.05
N GLY A 65 -0.64 12.97 3.07
CA GLY A 65 -1.96 12.36 3.06
C GLY A 65 -2.14 11.29 1.99
N SER A 66 -3.39 11.06 1.58
CA SER A 66 -3.74 9.85 0.83
C SER A 66 -3.11 9.77 -0.57
N ILE A 67 -2.84 10.92 -1.20
CA ILE A 67 -2.11 11.03 -2.48
C ILE A 67 -0.69 10.50 -2.30
N ARG A 68 0.05 11.03 -1.32
CA ARG A 68 1.44 10.63 -1.06
C ARG A 68 1.59 9.16 -0.69
N LEU A 69 0.58 8.59 -0.02
CA LEU A 69 0.56 7.19 0.43
C LEU A 69 0.02 6.21 -0.61
N GLY A 70 -0.53 6.70 -1.73
CA GLY A 70 -1.19 5.86 -2.73
C GLY A 70 -2.46 5.17 -2.18
N THR A 71 -3.21 5.83 -1.31
CA THR A 71 -4.44 5.32 -0.67
C THR A 71 -5.66 6.18 -0.95
N VAL A 72 -5.59 7.06 -1.96
CA VAL A 72 -6.72 7.88 -2.42
C VAL A 72 -7.87 6.96 -2.84
N VAL A 73 -9.09 7.35 -2.48
CA VAL A 73 -10.31 6.70 -2.93
C VAL A 73 -11.11 7.74 -3.70
N LYS A 74 -11.51 7.39 -4.92
CA LYS A 74 -12.37 8.24 -5.73
C LYS A 74 -13.69 8.51 -4.99
N PRO A 75 -14.14 9.77 -4.92
CA PRO A 75 -15.36 10.11 -4.20
C PRO A 75 -16.59 9.52 -4.88
N MET A 76 -17.68 9.34 -4.11
CA MET A 76 -18.96 8.84 -4.62
C MET A 76 -19.57 9.85 -5.60
N ARG A 77 -19.64 9.53 -6.90
CA ARG A 77 -20.19 10.41 -7.95
C ARG A 77 -21.61 10.92 -7.66
N GLU A 78 -22.39 10.15 -6.93
CA GLU A 78 -23.76 10.48 -6.53
C GLU A 78 -23.82 11.60 -5.47
N CYS A 79 -22.71 11.90 -4.79
CA CYS A 79 -22.59 13.04 -3.89
C CYS A 79 -22.36 14.32 -4.69
N LYS A 80 -23.23 15.32 -4.46
CA LYS A 80 -23.18 16.62 -5.16
C LYS A 80 -21.83 17.33 -5.06
N ASP A 81 -20.99 17.02 -4.06
CA ASP A 81 -19.69 17.66 -3.82
C ASP A 81 -18.53 16.65 -3.82
N ALA A 82 -18.62 15.63 -4.67
CA ALA A 82 -17.61 14.57 -4.80
C ALA A 82 -16.23 15.11 -5.24
N ALA A 83 -15.36 15.37 -4.26
CA ALA A 83 -13.97 15.76 -4.42
C ALA A 83 -13.06 14.82 -3.61
N TYR A 84 -11.85 14.56 -4.12
CA TYR A 84 -10.78 13.93 -3.32
C TYR A 84 -9.81 14.99 -2.81
N ASP A 85 -9.15 14.66 -1.70
CA ASP A 85 -8.32 15.61 -0.97
C ASP A 85 -6.86 15.52 -1.46
N VAL A 86 -6.26 16.66 -1.74
CA VAL A 86 -4.83 16.80 -2.04
C VAL A 86 -4.20 17.63 -0.95
N ASP A 87 -3.51 16.98 -0.03
CA ASP A 87 -2.88 17.65 1.09
C ASP A 87 -1.48 18.16 0.72
N LEU A 88 -1.22 19.45 0.88
CA LEU A 88 0.05 20.11 0.60
C LEU A 88 0.62 20.74 1.88
N VAL A 89 1.84 20.39 2.25
CA VAL A 89 2.52 21.03 3.38
C VAL A 89 3.27 22.26 2.89
N CYS A 90 3.09 23.38 3.58
CA CYS A 90 3.87 24.61 3.40
C CYS A 90 4.72 24.85 4.66
N GLU A 91 5.95 24.33 4.63
CA GLU A 91 6.88 24.42 5.75
C GLU A 91 7.76 25.66 5.62
N LEU A 92 7.38 26.74 6.32
CA LEU A 92 8.16 27.97 6.37
C LEU A 92 9.43 27.76 7.19
N GLN A 93 10.58 28.19 6.68
CA GLN A 93 11.89 27.86 7.26
C GLN A 93 12.30 28.85 8.38
N TYR A 94 11.49 28.95 9.43
CA TYR A 94 11.81 29.71 10.64
C TYR A 94 12.53 28.83 11.67
N SER A 95 13.62 29.34 12.26
CA SER A 95 14.46 28.60 13.22
C SER A 95 14.14 28.89 14.69
N ASN A 96 13.62 30.07 15.01
CA ASN A 96 13.41 30.53 16.40
C ASN A 96 12.00 31.10 16.62
N VAL A 97 10.98 30.27 16.46
CA VAL A 97 9.59 30.68 16.70
C VAL A 97 9.25 30.50 18.17
N ALA A 98 8.83 31.58 18.85
CA ALA A 98 8.22 31.46 20.17
C ALA A 98 6.82 30.82 20.03
N TRP A 99 6.54 29.75 20.77
CA TRP A 99 5.28 28.99 20.73
C TRP A 99 4.10 29.73 21.36
N SER A 100 3.79 30.92 20.84
CA SER A 100 2.67 31.76 21.27
C SER A 100 1.50 31.67 20.30
N SER A 101 0.30 31.96 20.80
CA SER A 101 -0.92 32.04 19.99
C SER A 101 -0.80 33.06 18.87
N LYS A 102 -0.21 34.25 19.17
CA LYS A 102 0.05 35.29 18.18
C LYS A 102 0.91 34.79 17.04
N ASN A 103 2.00 34.06 17.32
CA ASN A 103 2.89 33.58 16.27
C ASN A 103 2.26 32.47 15.42
N ALA A 104 1.43 31.60 16.02
CA ALA A 104 0.65 30.62 15.25
C ALA A 104 -0.30 31.31 14.27
N MET A 105 -1.04 32.32 14.75
CA MET A 105 -1.92 33.14 13.93
C MET A 105 -1.17 33.84 12.79
N VAL A 106 -0.06 34.52 13.11
CA VAL A 106 0.75 35.23 12.09
C VAL A 106 1.23 34.26 11.03
N LEU A 107 1.77 33.09 11.41
CA LEU A 107 2.24 32.11 10.44
C LEU A 107 1.11 31.60 9.52
N LYS A 108 -0.05 31.33 10.11
CA LYS A 108 -1.25 30.93 9.38
C LYS A 108 -1.68 32.02 8.39
N GLN A 109 -1.66 33.28 8.79
CA GLN A 109 -1.97 34.45 7.97
C GLN A 109 -0.97 34.66 6.84
N LEU A 110 0.34 34.56 7.07
CA LEU A 110 1.34 34.75 6.01
C LEU A 110 1.10 33.83 4.80
N VAL A 111 0.73 32.57 5.05
CA VAL A 111 0.38 31.64 3.96
C VAL A 111 -0.97 31.99 3.34
N GLY A 112 -1.97 32.33 4.15
CA GLY A 112 -3.31 32.72 3.67
C GLY A 112 -3.28 33.97 2.79
N ASP A 113 -2.62 35.04 3.26
CA ASP A 113 -2.44 36.30 2.55
C ASP A 113 -1.68 36.08 1.24
N ARG A 114 -0.65 35.22 1.25
CA ARG A 114 0.07 34.86 0.02
C ARG A 114 -0.86 34.17 -0.99
N LEU A 115 -1.69 33.22 -0.56
CA LEU A 115 -2.67 32.59 -1.45
C LEU A 115 -3.70 33.61 -1.96
N GLN A 116 -4.22 34.46 -1.08
CA GLN A 116 -5.22 35.47 -1.39
C GLN A 116 -4.70 36.55 -2.35
N SER A 117 -3.40 36.85 -2.33
CA SER A 117 -2.78 37.82 -3.23
C SER A 117 -2.70 37.37 -4.69
N HIS A 118 -2.94 36.09 -4.98
CA HIS A 118 -2.94 35.57 -6.34
C HIS A 118 -4.34 35.60 -6.95
N GLY A 119 -4.49 36.22 -8.13
CA GLY A 119 -5.79 36.42 -8.77
C GLY A 119 -6.64 35.14 -8.88
N ILE A 120 -6.06 34.03 -9.37
CA ILE A 120 -6.80 32.76 -9.55
C ILE A 120 -7.09 32.05 -8.23
N TYR A 121 -6.21 32.16 -7.23
CA TYR A 121 -6.36 31.39 -5.99
C TYR A 121 -7.30 32.11 -5.02
N CYS A 122 -7.30 33.44 -5.02
CA CYS A 122 -8.24 34.27 -4.26
C CYS A 122 -9.69 33.84 -4.49
N ASP A 123 -10.08 33.68 -5.76
CA ASP A 123 -11.46 33.33 -6.15
C ASP A 123 -11.87 31.90 -5.77
N LYS A 124 -10.90 31.04 -5.45
CA LYS A 124 -11.10 29.61 -5.14
C LYS A 124 -10.82 29.26 -3.68
N LEU A 125 -10.41 30.25 -2.88
CA LEU A 125 -9.99 30.06 -1.50
C LEU A 125 -11.23 29.99 -0.61
N GLU A 126 -11.39 28.88 0.09
CA GLU A 126 -12.42 28.72 1.10
C GLU A 126 -12.10 29.53 2.37
N PRO A 127 -13.10 29.81 3.23
CA PRO A 127 -12.86 30.38 4.55
C PRO A 127 -11.79 29.60 5.32
N GLU A 128 -11.01 30.32 6.14
CA GLU A 128 -9.92 29.74 6.93
C GLU A 128 -10.38 28.54 7.76
N GLY A 129 -9.94 27.34 7.38
CA GLY A 129 -10.17 26.12 8.12
C GLY A 129 -9.28 26.00 9.36
N ARG A 130 -9.62 25.04 10.22
CA ARG A 130 -8.94 24.78 11.49
C ARG A 130 -7.40 24.69 11.39
N ARG A 131 -6.89 23.95 10.41
CA ARG A 131 -5.43 23.72 10.21
C ARG A 131 -4.95 24.14 8.84
N CYS A 132 -5.76 23.93 7.80
CA CYS A 132 -5.38 24.15 6.41
C CYS A 132 -6.07 25.39 5.80
N TRP A 133 -5.51 25.87 4.71
CA TRP A 133 -6.18 26.76 3.76
C TRP A 133 -6.62 25.90 2.57
N THR A 134 -7.89 25.93 2.22
CA THR A 134 -8.45 25.02 1.21
C THR A 134 -8.73 25.76 -0.08
N ILE A 135 -8.26 25.23 -1.21
CA ILE A 135 -8.50 25.77 -2.55
C ILE A 135 -9.34 24.76 -3.33
N GLU A 136 -10.54 25.16 -3.76
CA GLU A 136 -11.44 24.30 -4.52
C GLU A 136 -11.11 24.29 -6.01
N TYR A 137 -10.99 23.11 -6.62
CA TYR A 137 -10.85 22.95 -8.06
C TYR A 137 -12.11 22.39 -8.70
N ALA A 138 -12.57 23.07 -9.76
CA ALA A 138 -13.75 22.69 -10.52
C ALA A 138 -13.66 21.26 -11.06
N LYS A 139 -14.83 20.62 -11.16
CA LYS A 139 -14.96 19.25 -11.64
C LYS A 139 -14.55 19.12 -13.11
N THR A 140 -13.81 18.07 -13.42
CA THR A 140 -13.61 17.60 -14.80
C THR A 140 -14.10 16.16 -14.87
N ALA A 141 -14.91 15.82 -15.88
CA ALA A 141 -15.52 14.48 -16.01
C ALA A 141 -16.22 13.98 -14.72
N GLY A 142 -16.88 14.90 -14.00
CA GLY A 142 -17.65 14.61 -12.79
C GLY A 142 -16.84 14.40 -11.51
N THR A 143 -15.52 14.58 -11.52
CA THR A 143 -14.67 14.45 -10.31
C THR A 143 -13.89 15.76 -10.07
N GLY A 144 -14.14 16.39 -8.92
CA GLY A 144 -13.37 17.53 -8.42
C GLY A 144 -12.26 17.09 -7.48
N PHE A 145 -11.46 18.04 -7.01
CA PHE A 145 -10.56 17.86 -5.87
C PHE A 145 -10.36 19.21 -5.20
N HIS A 146 -9.97 19.21 -3.93
CA HIS A 146 -9.51 20.42 -3.26
C HIS A 146 -8.06 20.23 -2.83
N ILE A 147 -7.32 21.33 -2.73
CA ILE A 147 -5.96 21.35 -2.23
C ILE A 147 -5.96 21.99 -0.84
N ASP A 148 -5.57 21.22 0.16
CA ASP A 148 -5.44 21.68 1.54
C ASP A 148 -3.99 22.05 1.83
N VAL A 149 -3.70 23.34 1.92
CA VAL A 149 -2.38 23.87 2.24
C VAL A 149 -2.23 23.98 3.76
N LEU A 150 -1.33 23.20 4.34
CA LEU A 150 -1.02 23.15 5.77
C LEU A 150 0.18 24.05 6.11
N PRO A 151 -0.02 25.18 6.80
CA PRO A 151 1.09 26.03 7.25
C PRO A 151 1.78 25.45 8.48
N CYS A 152 3.09 25.27 8.39
CA CYS A 152 3.90 24.75 9.49
C CYS A 152 5.33 25.31 9.49
N VAL A 153 6.09 24.98 10.53
CA VAL A 153 7.54 25.25 10.66
C VAL A 153 8.27 24.00 11.14
N PRO A 154 9.58 23.86 10.90
CA PRO A 154 10.38 22.79 11.48
C PRO A 154 10.30 22.74 13.02
N ASP A 155 10.13 21.55 13.60
CA ASP A 155 10.14 21.33 15.06
C ASP A 155 11.56 21.01 15.57
N GLN A 156 12.52 21.91 15.33
CA GLN A 156 13.94 21.67 15.59
C GLN A 156 14.28 21.35 17.05
N ALA A 157 13.46 21.83 18.00
CA ALA A 157 13.71 21.65 19.43
C ALA A 157 13.25 20.27 19.97
N ASN A 158 12.34 19.58 19.29
CA ASN A 158 11.60 18.46 19.87
C ASN A 158 12.01 17.08 19.31
N TRP A 159 12.71 17.03 18.18
CA TRP A 159 13.05 15.75 17.55
C TRP A 159 13.92 14.85 18.44
N GLN A 160 14.83 15.45 19.23
CA GLN A 160 15.67 14.72 20.18
C GLN A 160 14.83 14.09 21.28
N GLU A 161 13.84 14.83 21.80
CA GLU A 161 12.93 14.33 22.82
C GLU A 161 12.08 13.19 22.27
N ILE A 162 11.50 13.34 21.06
CA ILE A 162 10.75 12.28 20.37
C ILE A 162 11.61 11.02 20.24
N SER A 163 12.85 11.16 19.80
CA SER A 163 13.76 10.03 19.58
C SER A 163 14.24 9.38 20.88
N TYR A 164 14.50 10.14 21.93
CA TYR A 164 15.03 9.63 23.19
C TYR A 164 13.95 8.96 24.04
N SER A 165 12.78 9.62 24.17
CA SER A 165 11.65 9.11 24.98
C SER A 165 11.02 7.83 24.42
N HIS A 166 11.22 7.57 23.12
CA HIS A 166 10.67 6.41 22.42
C HIS A 166 11.75 5.61 21.68
N SER A 167 12.93 5.44 22.29
CA SER A 167 14.09 4.80 21.64
C SER A 167 13.84 3.39 21.09
N ASN A 168 12.87 2.66 21.67
CA ASN A 168 12.47 1.32 21.22
C ASN A 168 11.46 1.33 20.06
N ASN A 169 10.88 2.47 19.69
CA ASN A 169 9.96 2.59 18.56
C ASN A 169 10.77 2.89 17.28
N PRO A 170 10.75 1.99 16.27
CA PRO A 170 11.45 2.23 15.00
C PRO A 170 10.98 3.50 14.27
N GLY A 171 9.73 3.92 14.47
CA GLY A 171 9.15 5.12 13.87
C GLY A 171 9.70 6.44 14.41
N THR A 172 10.35 6.43 15.57
CA THR A 172 10.91 7.65 16.22
C THR A 172 12.43 7.72 16.13
N ARG A 173 13.05 6.95 15.24
CA ARG A 173 14.50 7.06 14.97
C ARG A 173 14.88 8.47 14.51
N PRO A 174 16.12 8.94 14.77
CA PRO A 174 16.53 10.31 14.44
C PRO A 174 16.23 10.74 13.00
N PHE A 175 16.44 9.85 12.03
CA PHE A 175 16.13 10.12 10.62
C PHE A 175 14.68 10.55 10.37
N LEU A 176 13.71 9.92 11.04
CA LEU A 176 12.29 10.27 10.93
C LEU A 176 11.93 11.44 11.84
N SER A 177 12.41 11.45 13.08
CA SER A 177 12.08 12.48 14.07
C SER A 177 12.54 13.88 13.66
N GLN A 178 13.67 13.98 12.95
CA GLN A 178 14.18 15.26 12.42
C GLN A 178 13.25 15.91 11.38
N MET A 179 12.31 15.14 10.81
CA MET A 179 11.31 15.64 9.87
C MET A 179 10.05 16.20 10.55
N ALA A 180 10.02 16.24 11.89
CA ALA A 180 8.88 16.76 12.65
C ALA A 180 8.66 18.26 12.41
N VAL A 181 7.39 18.66 12.45
CA VAL A 181 6.93 20.03 12.21
C VAL A 181 5.96 20.48 13.30
N ARG A 182 5.86 21.80 13.47
CA ARG A 182 4.84 22.47 14.28
C ARG A 182 3.77 23.04 13.37
N ILE A 183 2.54 22.62 13.62
CA ILE A 183 1.36 22.92 12.84
C ILE A 183 0.53 23.97 13.58
N THR A 184 -0.01 24.92 12.81
CA THR A 184 -0.98 25.90 13.33
C THR A 184 -2.36 25.27 13.48
N ASP A 185 -3.03 25.48 14.62
CA ASP A 185 -4.36 24.95 14.90
C ASP A 185 -5.24 26.07 15.48
N LYS A 186 -6.25 26.49 14.72
CA LYS A 186 -7.22 27.52 15.08
C LYS A 186 -8.33 26.93 15.93
N ASP A 187 -8.66 27.57 17.04
CA ASP A 187 -9.83 27.24 17.84
C ASP A 187 -11.09 27.86 17.19
N GLU A 188 -11.96 27.02 16.65
CA GLU A 188 -13.22 27.44 16.03
C GLU A 188 -14.25 27.94 17.06
N GLU A 189 -14.20 27.46 18.31
CA GLU A 189 -15.14 27.83 19.37
C GLU A 189 -14.73 29.14 20.06
N ARG A 190 -13.43 29.47 20.05
CA ARG A 190 -12.86 30.64 20.71
C ARG A 190 -11.98 31.45 19.76
N THR A 191 -12.60 32.07 18.76
CA THR A 191 -11.88 33.02 17.89
C THR A 191 -11.46 34.26 18.69
N PRO A 192 -10.18 34.72 18.66
CA PRO A 192 -9.09 34.35 17.74
C PRO A 192 -7.96 33.52 18.40
N GLN A 193 -8.26 32.44 19.13
CA GLN A 193 -7.22 31.61 19.73
C GLN A 193 -6.61 30.65 18.71
N TYR A 194 -5.29 30.72 18.60
CA TYR A 194 -4.48 29.78 17.83
C TYR A 194 -3.53 29.02 18.75
N THR A 195 -3.25 27.77 18.43
CA THR A 195 -2.34 26.91 19.16
C THR A 195 -1.35 26.23 18.21
N TRP A 196 -0.30 25.65 18.79
CA TRP A 196 0.68 24.85 18.06
C TRP A 196 0.46 23.37 18.35
N SER A 197 0.30 22.58 17.30
CA SER A 197 0.28 21.12 17.34
C SER A 197 1.59 20.55 16.83
N SER A 198 1.99 19.37 17.32
CA SER A 198 3.13 18.64 16.76
C SER A 198 2.63 17.68 15.67
N GLY A 199 3.38 17.55 14.58
CA GLY A 199 3.11 16.56 13.52
C GLY A 199 4.40 16.12 12.85
N ASN A 200 4.32 15.10 12.00
CA ASN A 200 5.47 14.66 11.19
C ASN A 200 5.00 14.03 9.86
N PRO A 201 4.45 14.80 8.92
CA PRO A 201 3.85 14.25 7.72
C PRO A 201 4.84 13.55 6.80
N LEU A 202 6.04 14.13 6.62
CA LEU A 202 7.09 13.56 5.79
C LEU A 202 7.61 12.26 6.42
N GLY A 203 7.93 12.26 7.72
CA GLY A 203 8.33 11.06 8.43
C GLY A 203 7.26 9.97 8.43
N TYR A 204 5.97 10.35 8.49
CA TYR A 204 4.88 9.39 8.41
C TYR A 204 4.81 8.72 7.03
N ALA A 205 5.03 9.46 5.94
CA ALA A 205 5.09 8.88 4.60
C ALA A 205 6.24 7.88 4.45
N GLU A 206 7.44 8.22 4.95
CA GLU A 206 8.60 7.33 4.94
C GLU A 206 8.36 6.07 5.80
N TRP A 207 7.75 6.23 6.98
CA TRP A 207 7.35 5.12 7.84
C TRP A 207 6.33 4.20 7.16
N PHE A 208 5.32 4.76 6.48
CA PHE A 208 4.32 3.98 5.78
C PHE A 208 4.94 3.19 4.61
N GLN A 209 5.86 3.82 3.86
CA GLN A 209 6.61 3.13 2.81
C GLN A 209 7.41 1.96 3.38
N ALA A 210 8.08 2.14 4.52
CA ALA A 210 8.81 1.06 5.18
C ALA A 210 7.89 -0.08 5.69
N ARG A 211 6.63 0.22 6.07
CA ARG A 211 5.64 -0.80 6.42
C ARG A 211 5.11 -1.56 5.21
N ASN A 212 5.16 -0.98 4.02
CA ASN A 212 4.71 -1.61 2.77
C ASN A 212 5.79 -2.54 2.19
N THR A 213 6.11 -3.60 2.93
CA THR A 213 7.23 -4.53 2.64
C THR A 213 7.14 -5.22 1.28
N THR A 214 5.95 -5.32 0.70
CA THR A 214 5.70 -5.96 -0.60
C THR A 214 5.81 -5.00 -1.79
N PHE A 215 6.06 -3.69 -1.58
CA PHE A 215 5.99 -2.69 -2.63
C PHE A 215 6.79 -3.05 -3.91
N GLU A 216 8.05 -3.43 -3.75
CA GLU A 216 8.93 -3.76 -4.88
C GLU A 216 8.43 -4.97 -5.70
N THR A 217 7.75 -5.92 -5.06
CA THR A 217 7.15 -7.10 -5.72
C THR A 217 6.05 -6.70 -6.72
N PHE A 218 5.31 -5.62 -6.43
CA PHE A 218 4.19 -5.17 -7.26
C PHE A 218 4.55 -4.03 -8.21
N ALA A 219 5.48 -3.16 -7.80
CA ALA A 219 5.75 -1.90 -8.48
C ALA A 219 6.10 -2.09 -9.96
N ALA A 220 7.03 -2.98 -10.29
CA ALA A 220 7.49 -3.18 -11.67
C ALA A 220 6.33 -3.58 -12.61
N ARG A 221 5.53 -4.59 -12.22
CA ARG A 221 4.41 -5.07 -13.03
C ARG A 221 3.30 -4.02 -13.16
N GLN A 222 2.95 -3.34 -12.08
CA GLN A 222 1.88 -2.35 -12.12
C GLN A 222 2.27 -1.12 -12.93
N LYS A 223 3.50 -0.61 -12.78
CA LYS A 223 3.97 0.51 -13.60
C LYS A 223 4.01 0.15 -15.08
N GLN A 224 4.44 -1.07 -15.42
CA GLN A 224 4.36 -1.54 -16.82
C GLN A 224 2.92 -1.53 -17.34
N HIS A 225 1.97 -2.05 -16.55
CA HIS A 225 0.56 -2.03 -16.93
C HIS A 225 0.01 -0.60 -17.08
N ILE A 226 0.38 0.33 -16.20
CA ILE A 226 -0.01 1.74 -16.30
C ILE A 226 0.55 2.35 -17.59
N LEU A 227 1.81 2.09 -17.93
CA LEU A 227 2.41 2.59 -19.17
C LEU A 227 1.63 2.13 -20.42
N GLU A 228 1.18 0.87 -20.42
CA GLU A 228 0.45 0.25 -21.54
C GLU A 228 -1.02 0.65 -21.63
N SER A 229 -1.64 0.99 -20.50
CA SER A 229 -3.10 1.22 -20.39
C SER A 229 -3.51 2.67 -20.14
N ALA A 230 -2.56 3.55 -19.79
CA ALA A 230 -2.86 4.96 -19.57
C ALA A 230 -3.43 5.60 -20.84
N PRO A 231 -4.48 6.42 -20.72
CA PRO A 231 -5.02 7.15 -21.87
C PRO A 231 -3.99 8.14 -22.39
N LEU A 232 -4.09 8.48 -23.68
CA LEU A 232 -3.31 9.57 -24.26
C LEU A 232 -3.78 10.91 -23.68
N SER A 233 -2.86 11.87 -23.55
CA SER A 233 -3.19 13.26 -23.25
C SER A 233 -3.95 13.91 -24.41
N PRO A 234 -4.57 15.09 -24.22
CA PRO A 234 -5.34 15.77 -25.28
C PRO A 234 -4.55 16.03 -26.57
N ASP A 235 -3.23 16.18 -26.48
CA ASP A 235 -2.31 16.35 -27.60
C ASP A 235 -1.87 15.02 -28.24
N GLN A 236 -2.54 13.90 -27.92
CA GLN A 236 -2.25 12.54 -28.41
C GLN A 236 -0.90 11.97 -27.99
N SER A 237 -0.21 12.57 -27.02
CA SER A 237 1.03 12.02 -26.48
C SER A 237 0.77 11.06 -25.31
N PRO A 238 1.66 10.08 -25.05
CA PRO A 238 1.57 9.26 -23.84
C PRO A 238 1.80 10.11 -22.59
N ILE A 239 0.95 9.95 -21.57
CA ILE A 239 1.12 10.63 -20.27
C ILE A 239 2.49 10.31 -19.66
N TYR A 240 2.93 9.06 -19.78
CA TYR A 240 4.25 8.60 -19.35
C TYR A 240 5.02 8.03 -20.53
N LYS A 241 6.29 8.39 -20.66
CA LYS A 241 7.17 7.91 -21.75
C LYS A 241 7.93 6.65 -21.37
N SER A 242 8.04 6.35 -20.08
CA SER A 242 8.70 5.14 -19.57
C SER A 242 8.21 4.77 -18.17
N VAL A 243 8.49 3.52 -17.76
CA VAL A 243 8.19 3.01 -16.41
C VAL A 243 8.84 3.87 -15.31
N GLN A 244 10.02 4.43 -15.56
CA GLN A 244 10.75 5.24 -14.59
C GLN A 244 10.05 6.58 -14.31
N GLN A 245 9.25 7.10 -15.25
CA GLN A 245 8.48 8.33 -15.06
C GLN A 245 7.21 8.12 -14.26
N ILE A 246 6.76 6.86 -14.08
CA ILE A 246 5.52 6.56 -13.38
C ILE A 246 5.73 6.72 -11.86
N PRO A 247 4.96 7.61 -11.20
CA PRO A 247 5.05 7.83 -9.76
C PRO A 247 4.80 6.56 -8.95
N ASN A 248 5.49 6.43 -7.81
CA ASN A 248 5.25 5.32 -6.87
C ASN A 248 3.85 5.42 -6.25
N GLU A 249 3.30 6.63 -6.16
CA GLU A 249 1.98 6.98 -5.67
C GLU A 249 0.84 6.40 -6.51
N LEU A 250 1.12 5.83 -7.70
CA LEU A 250 0.15 5.10 -8.52
C LEU A 250 0.22 3.58 -8.34
N VAL A 251 1.21 3.05 -7.63
CA VAL A 251 1.30 1.62 -7.29
C VAL A 251 0.37 1.31 -6.11
N ARG A 252 -0.28 0.15 -6.17
CA ARG A 252 -1.29 -0.31 -5.19
C ARG A 252 -0.99 -1.74 -4.73
N THR A 253 -0.35 -1.90 -3.58
CA THR A 253 -0.09 -3.19 -2.93
C THR A 253 -1.32 -3.72 -2.19
N PRO A 254 -1.34 -4.99 -1.73
CA PRO A 254 -2.41 -5.52 -0.88
C PRO A 254 -2.72 -4.64 0.35
N LEU A 255 -1.70 -4.02 0.98
CA LEU A 255 -1.89 -3.03 2.06
C LEU A 255 -2.71 -1.83 1.59
N GLN A 256 -2.29 -1.17 0.51
CA GLN A 256 -2.98 0.01 -0.02
C GLN A 256 -4.41 -0.32 -0.47
N ARG A 257 -4.59 -1.49 -1.11
CA ARG A 257 -5.90 -2.00 -1.54
C ARG A 257 -6.82 -2.28 -0.35
N SER A 258 -6.30 -2.87 0.72
CA SER A 258 -7.07 -3.09 1.96
C SER A 258 -7.54 -1.76 2.55
N ILE A 259 -6.67 -0.75 2.60
CA ILE A 259 -7.02 0.59 3.08
C ILE A 259 -8.10 1.23 2.18
N GLN A 260 -8.00 1.11 0.85
CA GLN A 260 -9.01 1.65 -0.07
C GLN A 260 -10.37 0.97 0.12
N ILE A 261 -10.41 -0.36 0.22
CA ILE A 261 -11.62 -1.14 0.48
C ILE A 261 -12.28 -0.70 1.79
N LEU A 262 -11.49 -0.58 2.87
CA LEU A 262 -11.99 -0.14 4.17
C LEU A 262 -12.50 1.31 4.11
N LYS A 263 -11.74 2.25 3.54
CA LYS A 263 -12.18 3.64 3.36
C LYS A 263 -13.49 3.72 2.58
N ARG A 264 -13.63 2.94 1.50
CA ARG A 264 -14.86 2.90 0.70
C ARG A 264 -16.05 2.32 1.47
N HIS A 265 -15.87 1.19 2.14
CA HIS A 265 -16.91 0.59 2.96
C HIS A 265 -17.39 1.58 4.04
N ARG A 266 -16.43 2.26 4.68
CA ARG A 266 -16.68 3.33 5.64
C ARG A 266 -17.47 4.49 5.04
N ASP A 267 -17.11 4.94 3.83
CA ASP A 267 -17.81 6.03 3.16
C ASP A 267 -19.28 5.69 2.86
N ILE A 268 -19.58 4.44 2.47
CA ILE A 268 -20.95 3.97 2.24
C ILE A 268 -21.74 3.86 3.56
N ARG A 269 -21.15 3.26 4.59
CA ARG A 269 -21.81 3.04 5.89
C ARG A 269 -22.13 4.33 6.65
N PHE A 270 -21.30 5.35 6.50
CA PHE A 270 -21.43 6.63 7.21
C PHE A 270 -21.89 7.78 6.31
N LYS A 271 -22.48 7.49 5.14
CA LYS A 271 -22.97 8.53 4.22
C LYS A 271 -24.00 9.45 4.88
N ASP A 272 -24.83 8.90 5.77
CA ASP A 272 -25.89 9.59 6.51
C ASP A 272 -25.47 9.96 7.95
N ASP A 273 -24.24 9.64 8.36
CA ASP A 273 -23.65 9.98 9.66
C ASP A 273 -22.17 10.41 9.53
N PRO A 274 -21.90 11.56 8.86
CA PRO A 274 -20.54 12.02 8.63
C PRO A 274 -19.79 12.38 9.93
N LYS A 275 -20.50 12.62 11.05
CA LYS A 275 -19.91 13.08 12.31
C LYS A 275 -19.17 11.97 13.06
N HIS A 276 -19.68 10.74 13.01
CA HIS A 276 -19.06 9.57 13.63
C HIS A 276 -18.19 8.75 12.68
N LYS A 277 -18.15 9.16 11.41
CA LYS A 277 -17.34 8.57 10.35
C LYS A 277 -15.89 8.32 10.82
N PRO A 278 -15.43 7.05 10.92
CA PRO A 278 -14.06 6.69 11.28
C PRO A 278 -13.02 7.47 10.48
N ILE A 279 -12.07 8.16 11.12
CA ILE A 279 -11.13 9.03 10.38
C ILE A 279 -10.13 8.22 9.54
N SER A 280 -9.78 8.72 8.36
CA SER A 280 -8.92 7.98 7.42
C SER A 280 -7.50 7.76 7.94
N MET A 281 -6.98 8.67 8.76
CA MET A 281 -5.66 8.51 9.38
C MET A 281 -5.62 7.29 10.32
N VAL A 282 -6.63 7.11 11.19
CA VAL A 282 -6.73 5.93 12.08
C VAL A 282 -6.80 4.63 11.28
N ILE A 283 -7.62 4.58 10.23
CA ILE A 283 -7.71 3.39 9.36
C ILE A 283 -6.34 3.10 8.75
N THR A 284 -5.71 4.11 8.13
CA THR A 284 -4.43 3.96 7.43
C THR A 284 -3.32 3.51 8.38
N THR A 285 -3.19 4.15 9.54
CA THR A 285 -2.16 3.85 10.55
C THR A 285 -2.32 2.44 11.10
N LEU A 286 -3.52 2.07 11.53
CA LEU A 286 -3.74 0.74 12.12
C LEU A 286 -3.60 -0.37 11.08
N CYS A 287 -4.10 -0.19 9.85
CA CYS A 287 -3.89 -1.15 8.76
C CYS A 287 -2.39 -1.34 8.47
N ALA A 288 -1.64 -0.24 8.33
CA ALA A 288 -0.20 -0.31 8.10
C ALA A 288 0.54 -0.97 9.26
N GLN A 289 0.13 -0.76 10.51
CA GLN A 289 0.74 -1.42 11.67
C GLN A 289 0.40 -2.91 11.77
N LEU A 290 -0.78 -3.34 11.31
CA LEU A 290 -1.24 -4.74 11.38
C LEU A 290 -0.86 -5.58 10.17
N TYR A 291 -0.42 -4.97 9.07
CA TYR A 291 -0.02 -5.66 7.85
C TYR A 291 1.27 -6.47 8.02
N GLU A 292 1.26 -7.72 7.58
CA GLU A 292 2.35 -8.68 7.78
C GLU A 292 3.09 -9.04 6.48
N GLY A 293 2.74 -8.39 5.37
CA GLY A 293 3.39 -8.61 4.07
C GLY A 293 2.67 -9.62 3.18
N GLU A 294 1.37 -9.78 3.40
CA GLU A 294 0.49 -10.66 2.60
C GLU A 294 0.48 -10.23 1.13
N ASP A 295 0.52 -11.20 0.22
CA ASP A 295 0.59 -10.96 -1.23
C ASP A 295 -0.79 -10.92 -1.91
N GLN A 296 -1.86 -11.25 -1.17
CA GLN A 296 -3.24 -11.23 -1.64
C GLN A 296 -4.09 -10.24 -0.85
N LEU A 297 -4.99 -9.55 -1.54
CA LEU A 297 -5.88 -8.55 -0.94
C LEU A 297 -6.80 -9.19 0.11
N ILE A 298 -7.45 -10.31 -0.21
CA ILE A 298 -8.40 -10.94 0.73
C ILE A 298 -7.71 -11.37 2.03
N THR A 299 -6.51 -11.96 1.93
CA THR A 299 -5.75 -12.42 3.09
C THR A 299 -5.30 -11.24 3.96
N ALA A 300 -4.76 -10.18 3.34
CA ALA A 300 -4.38 -8.95 4.05
C ALA A 300 -5.59 -8.33 4.77
N LEU A 301 -6.72 -8.22 4.07
CA LEU A 301 -7.95 -7.63 4.60
C LEU A 301 -8.51 -8.42 5.78
N LEU A 302 -8.61 -9.76 5.65
CA LEU A 302 -9.09 -10.64 6.72
C LEU A 302 -8.20 -10.56 7.96
N ASN A 303 -6.88 -10.59 7.79
CA ASN A 303 -5.92 -10.50 8.90
C ASN A 303 -6.08 -9.16 9.65
N ILE A 304 -6.09 -8.05 8.90
CA ILE A 304 -6.24 -6.69 9.43
C ILE A 304 -7.57 -6.55 10.19
N VAL A 305 -8.70 -6.90 9.56
CA VAL A 305 -10.03 -6.75 10.16
C VAL A 305 -10.18 -7.61 11.41
N THR A 306 -9.68 -8.85 11.38
CA THR A 306 -9.69 -9.74 12.55
C THR A 306 -8.94 -9.13 13.73
N LYS A 307 -7.71 -8.65 13.50
CA LYS A 307 -6.89 -8.03 14.56
C LYS A 307 -7.47 -6.71 15.07
N LEU A 308 -8.06 -5.90 14.18
CA LEU A 308 -8.81 -4.70 14.59
C LEU A 308 -10.00 -5.06 15.48
N GLY A 309 -10.71 -6.15 15.17
CA GLY A 309 -11.84 -6.65 15.97
C GLY A 309 -11.43 -7.01 17.41
N TYR A 310 -10.23 -7.53 17.63
CA TYR A 310 -9.75 -7.84 18.98
C TYR A 310 -9.61 -6.61 19.89
N TYR A 311 -9.36 -5.41 19.33
CA TYR A 311 -9.32 -4.18 20.12
C TYR A 311 -10.71 -3.71 20.58
N ALA A 312 -11.81 -4.24 20.02
CA ALA A 312 -13.17 -3.87 20.40
C ALA A 312 -13.46 -4.15 21.89
N ALA A 313 -12.77 -5.11 22.50
CA ALA A 313 -12.90 -5.41 23.93
C ALA A 313 -12.58 -4.18 24.84
N LEU A 314 -11.76 -3.23 24.36
CA LEU A 314 -11.46 -1.98 25.07
C LEU A 314 -12.64 -0.99 25.13
N THR A 315 -13.69 -1.21 24.33
CA THR A 315 -14.90 -0.38 24.38
C THR A 315 -15.72 -0.64 25.63
N GLU A 316 -15.73 -1.89 26.09
CA GLU A 316 -16.47 -2.34 27.27
C GLU A 316 -15.64 -2.16 28.54
N ASN A 317 -14.37 -2.58 28.51
CA ASN A 317 -13.50 -2.58 29.67
C ASN A 317 -12.07 -2.18 29.30
N ARG A 318 -11.54 -1.13 29.95
CA ARG A 318 -10.14 -0.69 29.78
C ARG A 318 -9.10 -1.74 30.20
N TYR A 319 -9.48 -2.69 31.04
CA TYR A 319 -8.63 -3.80 31.51
C TYR A 319 -8.91 -5.09 30.75
N ALA A 320 -9.61 -5.04 29.60
CA ALA A 320 -9.87 -6.22 28.81
C ALA A 320 -8.57 -6.91 28.40
N THR A 321 -8.52 -8.23 28.60
CA THR A 321 -7.44 -9.06 28.08
C THR A 321 -7.55 -9.12 26.57
N LEU A 322 -6.56 -8.57 25.87
CA LEU A 322 -6.49 -8.59 24.43
C LEU A 322 -5.90 -9.91 23.93
N HIS A 323 -6.27 -10.30 22.71
CA HIS A 323 -5.70 -11.46 22.04
C HIS A 323 -4.17 -11.34 21.90
N GLU A 324 -3.45 -12.44 22.07
CA GLU A 324 -1.98 -12.45 22.15
C GLU A 324 -1.31 -11.78 20.93
N SER A 325 -1.90 -11.96 19.75
CA SER A 325 -1.38 -11.39 18.49
C SER A 325 -1.41 -9.86 18.41
N ILE A 326 -2.16 -9.19 19.30
CA ILE A 326 -2.23 -7.72 19.35
C ILE A 326 -1.83 -7.13 20.71
N ALA A 327 -1.77 -7.95 21.76
CA ALA A 327 -1.56 -7.51 23.14
C ALA A 327 -0.23 -6.75 23.31
N GLN A 328 0.83 -7.18 22.63
CA GLN A 328 2.15 -6.56 22.72
C GLN A 328 2.34 -5.35 21.81
N LEU A 329 1.42 -5.12 20.86
CA LEU A 329 1.56 -4.05 19.87
C LEU A 329 1.22 -2.68 20.44
N GLY A 330 0.26 -2.60 21.36
CA GLY A 330 -0.14 -1.34 21.99
C GLY A 330 -0.70 -0.30 21.01
N LEU A 331 -1.32 -0.71 19.90
CA LEU A 331 -1.74 0.21 18.83
C LEU A 331 -2.96 1.07 19.22
N VAL A 332 -3.90 0.47 19.96
CA VAL A 332 -5.07 1.14 20.52
C VAL A 332 -5.06 0.91 22.02
N GLN A 333 -5.16 2.00 22.79
CA GLN A 333 -5.05 1.95 24.25
C GLN A 333 -6.14 2.78 24.91
N ARG A 334 -6.43 2.41 26.16
CA ARG A 334 -7.19 3.22 27.13
C ARG A 334 -6.23 3.73 28.19
N THR A 335 -6.12 5.04 28.33
CA THR A 335 -5.29 5.68 29.36
C THR A 335 -5.89 5.50 30.76
N ALA A 336 -5.12 5.85 31.79
CA ALA A 336 -5.55 5.71 33.18
C ALA A 336 -6.81 6.54 33.53
N ASP A 337 -7.06 7.63 32.81
CA ASP A 337 -8.27 8.47 32.91
C ASP A 337 -9.40 8.01 31.97
N GLY A 338 -9.22 6.88 31.26
CA GLY A 338 -10.24 6.26 30.40
C GLY A 338 -10.34 6.85 28.98
N LYS A 339 -9.48 7.80 28.63
CA LYS A 339 -9.40 8.34 27.26
C LYS A 339 -8.79 7.33 26.31
N TRP A 340 -9.06 7.52 25.02
CA TRP A 340 -8.52 6.69 23.95
C TRP A 340 -7.20 7.26 23.47
N TYR A 341 -6.27 6.37 23.15
CA TYR A 341 -4.96 6.72 22.64
C TYR A 341 -4.57 5.82 21.48
N ILE A 342 -4.35 6.43 20.32
CA ILE A 342 -3.77 5.83 19.12
C ILE A 342 -2.60 6.74 18.72
N PRO A 343 -1.35 6.36 19.03
CA PRO A 343 -0.20 7.23 18.79
C PRO A 343 0.10 7.36 17.30
N ASN A 344 0.51 8.55 16.87
CA ASN A 344 1.22 8.68 15.60
C ASN A 344 2.56 7.90 15.72
N PRO A 345 2.82 6.91 14.85
CA PRO A 345 4.00 6.04 14.95
C PRO A 345 5.33 6.79 14.86
N VAL A 346 5.34 7.97 14.23
CA VAL A 346 6.54 8.80 14.05
C VAL A 346 6.55 10.05 14.92
N ASN A 347 5.46 10.30 15.66
CA ASN A 347 5.37 11.39 16.62
C ASN A 347 4.36 11.05 17.74
N PRO A 348 4.70 10.18 18.71
CA PRO A 348 3.73 9.69 19.69
C PRO A 348 3.05 10.75 20.55
N LYS A 349 3.54 11.99 20.57
CA LYS A 349 2.83 13.12 21.22
C LYS A 349 1.49 13.44 20.53
N GLU A 350 1.33 13.09 19.26
CA GLU A 350 0.10 13.24 18.50
C GLU A 350 -0.79 12.00 18.67
N ASN A 351 -2.00 12.20 19.20
CA ASN A 351 -3.00 11.15 19.42
C ASN A 351 -4.10 11.24 18.36
N PHE A 352 -4.22 10.23 17.49
CA PHE A 352 -5.25 10.17 16.45
C PHE A 352 -6.66 9.83 16.98
N ALA A 353 -6.77 9.43 18.25
CA ALA A 353 -8.04 9.16 18.93
C ALA A 353 -8.39 10.24 19.98
N ASP A 354 -7.83 11.44 19.86
CA ASP A 354 -8.05 12.55 20.77
C ASP A 354 -9.53 12.87 20.97
N ARG A 355 -10.40 12.72 19.96
CA ARG A 355 -11.85 12.99 20.06
C ARG A 355 -12.72 11.76 20.36
N TRP A 356 -12.13 10.59 20.55
CA TRP A 356 -12.88 9.35 20.79
C TRP A 356 -13.46 9.26 22.20
N HIS A 357 -13.06 10.14 23.12
CA HIS A 357 -13.58 10.18 24.48
C HIS A 357 -14.78 11.11 24.66
N GLU A 358 -15.11 11.93 23.65
CA GLU A 358 -16.26 12.83 23.66
C GLU A 358 -17.58 12.07 23.89
N GLU A 359 -18.47 12.71 24.61
CA GLU A 359 -19.84 12.25 24.84
C GLU A 359 -20.79 12.97 23.88
N GLU A 360 -21.68 12.21 23.26
CA GLU A 360 -22.65 12.75 22.32
C GLU A 360 -24.01 12.12 22.56
N ASN A 361 -25.04 12.95 22.78
CA ASN A 361 -26.41 12.50 23.07
C ASN A 361 -26.48 11.48 24.24
N GLY A 362 -25.66 11.66 25.28
CA GLY A 362 -25.56 10.75 26.42
C GLY A 362 -24.73 9.48 26.17
N ILE A 363 -24.17 9.31 24.97
CA ILE A 363 -23.34 8.16 24.60
C ILE A 363 -21.87 8.53 24.73
N LYS A 364 -21.22 7.97 25.76
CA LYS A 364 -19.76 8.07 25.92
C LYS A 364 -19.05 7.24 24.86
N HIS A 365 -17.97 7.81 24.34
CA HIS A 365 -17.11 7.16 23.36
C HIS A 365 -17.81 6.90 22.02
N ALA A 366 -18.72 7.78 21.60
CA ALA A 366 -19.55 7.58 20.41
C ALA A 366 -18.72 7.25 19.16
N ARG A 367 -17.61 7.97 18.92
CA ARG A 367 -16.71 7.71 17.79
C ARG A 367 -15.95 6.39 17.88
N ALA A 368 -15.51 6.00 19.08
CA ALA A 368 -14.87 4.70 19.26
C ALA A 368 -15.86 3.55 19.03
N ARG A 369 -17.07 3.67 19.58
CA ARG A 369 -18.15 2.69 19.36
C ARG A 369 -18.51 2.59 17.89
N ALA A 370 -18.61 3.72 17.18
CA ALA A 370 -18.82 3.75 15.74
C ALA A 370 -17.69 3.06 14.98
N PHE A 371 -16.42 3.30 15.35
CA PHE A 371 -15.27 2.63 14.74
C PHE A 371 -15.35 1.11 14.91
N PHE A 372 -15.50 0.61 16.14
CA PHE A 372 -15.50 -0.83 16.39
C PHE A 372 -16.77 -1.54 15.88
N GLY A 373 -17.93 -0.89 15.96
CA GLY A 373 -19.15 -1.40 15.32
C GLY A 373 -19.00 -1.49 13.80
N TRP A 374 -18.31 -0.52 13.19
CA TRP A 374 -17.98 -0.57 11.77
C TRP A 374 -17.00 -1.70 11.41
N ILE A 375 -15.99 -1.96 12.22
CA ILE A 375 -15.09 -3.11 12.02
C ILE A 375 -15.87 -4.43 12.07
N GLU A 376 -16.82 -4.56 12.99
CA GLU A 376 -17.68 -5.74 13.06
C GLU A 376 -18.57 -5.88 11.81
N TRP A 377 -19.15 -4.79 11.30
CA TRP A 377 -19.88 -4.82 10.03
C TRP A 377 -18.99 -5.28 8.87
N VAL A 378 -17.77 -4.74 8.75
CA VAL A 378 -16.81 -5.17 7.71
C VAL A 378 -16.57 -6.68 7.79
N LYS A 379 -16.32 -7.20 9.00
CA LYS A 379 -16.07 -8.63 9.22
C LYS A 379 -17.26 -9.48 8.76
N GLN A 380 -18.46 -9.13 9.22
CA GLN A 380 -19.69 -9.85 8.87
C GLN A 380 -19.96 -9.81 7.37
N ASP A 381 -19.75 -8.67 6.71
CA ASP A 381 -19.97 -8.53 5.26
C ASP A 381 -18.98 -9.36 4.44
N ILE A 382 -17.70 -9.43 4.84
CA ILE A 382 -16.71 -10.27 4.16
C ILE A 382 -17.00 -11.76 4.40
N GLU A 383 -17.35 -12.16 5.62
CA GLU A 383 -17.74 -13.54 5.94
C GLU A 383 -18.99 -13.96 5.15
N ALA A 384 -20.00 -13.08 5.08
CA ALA A 384 -21.19 -13.31 4.27
C ALA A 384 -20.83 -13.45 2.78
N ALA A 385 -19.92 -12.63 2.26
CA ALA A 385 -19.44 -12.73 0.88
C ALA A 385 -18.70 -14.06 0.62
N LEU A 386 -17.86 -14.52 1.56
CA LEU A 386 -17.16 -15.79 1.48
C LEU A 386 -18.11 -17.00 1.52
N GLN A 387 -19.20 -16.91 2.28
CA GLN A 387 -20.19 -17.99 2.41
C GLN A 387 -21.24 -17.98 1.30
N ASN A 388 -21.34 -16.90 0.53
CA ASN A 388 -22.34 -16.77 -0.52
C ASN A 388 -22.03 -17.65 -1.73
N ASN A 389 -22.97 -18.52 -2.11
CA ASN A 389 -22.82 -19.42 -3.27
C ASN A 389 -23.59 -18.96 -4.51
N SER A 390 -24.32 -17.84 -4.45
CA SER A 390 -25.09 -17.27 -5.56
C SER A 390 -24.39 -16.01 -6.09
N PRO A 391 -23.96 -15.99 -7.36
CA PRO A 391 -23.38 -14.79 -7.97
C PRO A 391 -24.29 -13.56 -7.89
N GLN A 392 -25.62 -13.75 -8.03
CA GLN A 392 -26.60 -12.67 -7.95
C GLN A 392 -26.70 -12.10 -6.53
N GLN A 393 -26.76 -12.96 -5.52
CA GLN A 393 -26.80 -12.51 -4.12
C GLN A 393 -25.48 -11.88 -3.70
N LEU A 394 -24.34 -12.42 -4.15
CA LEU A 394 -23.03 -11.82 -3.92
C LEU A 394 -22.95 -10.42 -4.54
N ARG A 395 -23.42 -10.26 -5.78
CA ARG A 395 -23.44 -8.97 -6.46
C ARG A 395 -24.33 -7.99 -5.71
N ALA A 396 -25.52 -8.39 -5.28
CA ALA A 396 -26.39 -7.52 -4.48
C ALA A 396 -25.72 -7.10 -3.16
N LEU A 397 -25.11 -8.05 -2.44
CA LEU A 397 -24.40 -7.80 -1.18
C LEU A 397 -23.26 -6.80 -1.39
N LEU A 398 -22.34 -7.06 -2.33
CA LEU A 398 -21.20 -6.19 -2.57
C LEU A 398 -21.65 -4.81 -3.11
N GLY A 399 -22.78 -4.74 -3.81
CA GLY A 399 -23.32 -3.49 -4.37
C GLY A 399 -23.80 -2.58 -3.27
N GLU A 400 -24.53 -3.15 -2.29
CA GLU A 400 -24.96 -2.44 -1.10
C GLU A 400 -23.78 -1.93 -0.24
N ARG A 401 -22.66 -2.68 -0.21
CA ARG A 401 -21.50 -2.38 0.66
C ARG A 401 -20.45 -1.47 0.04
N PHE A 402 -20.29 -1.50 -1.28
CA PHE A 402 -19.27 -0.70 -2.00
C PHE A 402 -19.87 0.31 -2.99
N GLY A 403 -21.19 0.28 -3.21
CA GLY A 403 -21.92 1.11 -4.16
C GLY A 403 -22.14 0.42 -5.51
N ASP A 404 -23.37 0.46 -6.01
CA ASP A 404 -23.80 -0.28 -7.20
C ASP A 404 -23.05 0.10 -8.48
N GLN A 405 -22.70 1.37 -8.64
CA GLN A 405 -21.93 1.81 -9.80
C GLN A 405 -20.51 1.21 -9.79
N VAL A 406 -19.81 1.33 -8.66
CA VAL A 406 -18.45 0.80 -8.50
C VAL A 406 -18.46 -0.71 -8.73
N LEU A 407 -19.42 -1.40 -8.10
CA LEU A 407 -19.53 -2.84 -8.30
C LEU A 407 -19.87 -3.18 -9.75
N SER A 408 -20.78 -2.47 -10.40
CA SER A 408 -21.16 -2.78 -11.79
C SER A 408 -20.01 -2.60 -12.77
N GLU A 409 -19.14 -1.62 -12.56
CA GLU A 409 -17.90 -1.42 -13.32
C GLU A 409 -16.89 -2.56 -13.04
N ALA A 410 -16.66 -2.88 -11.76
CA ALA A 410 -15.79 -3.98 -11.34
C ALA A 410 -16.26 -5.35 -11.87
N TRP A 411 -17.57 -5.62 -11.79
CA TRP A 411 -18.19 -6.89 -12.17
C TRP A 411 -18.08 -7.14 -13.67
N LYS A 412 -18.25 -6.11 -14.50
CA LYS A 412 -18.01 -6.20 -15.95
C LYS A 412 -16.56 -6.58 -16.25
N THR A 413 -15.61 -6.01 -15.53
CA THR A 413 -14.18 -6.32 -15.70
C THR A 413 -13.86 -7.73 -15.24
N TYR A 414 -14.42 -8.15 -14.09
CA TYR A 414 -14.34 -9.50 -13.57
C TYR A 414 -14.88 -10.53 -14.58
N GLU A 415 -16.10 -10.32 -15.09
CA GLU A 415 -16.72 -11.19 -16.09
C GLU A 415 -15.90 -11.24 -17.37
N LYS A 416 -15.40 -10.10 -17.85
CA LYS A 416 -14.53 -10.03 -19.04
C LYS A 416 -13.24 -10.83 -18.83
N ALA A 417 -12.58 -10.66 -17.69
CA ALA A 417 -11.36 -11.39 -17.37
C ALA A 417 -11.57 -12.91 -17.32
N HIS A 418 -12.71 -13.34 -16.76
CA HIS A 418 -13.05 -14.76 -16.60
C HIS A 418 -13.73 -15.37 -17.84
N SER A 419 -14.41 -14.57 -18.67
CA SER A 419 -14.95 -15.00 -19.96
C SER A 419 -13.85 -15.20 -20.98
N TYR A 420 -12.81 -14.37 -20.98
CA TYR A 420 -11.61 -14.62 -21.78
C TYR A 420 -10.83 -15.82 -21.25
N GLN A 421 -10.84 -16.11 -19.95
CA GLN A 421 -10.28 -17.37 -19.44
C GLN A 421 -11.09 -18.58 -19.95
N ALA A 422 -12.42 -18.54 -19.92
CA ALA A 422 -13.30 -19.58 -20.45
C ALA A 422 -13.19 -19.74 -21.98
N GLN A 423 -13.07 -18.66 -22.74
CA GLN A 423 -12.83 -18.68 -24.18
C GLN A 423 -11.37 -19.09 -24.50
N SER A 424 -10.39 -18.73 -23.69
CA SER A 424 -9.00 -19.19 -23.85
C SER A 424 -8.80 -20.67 -23.51
N LEU A 425 -9.73 -21.24 -22.74
CA LEU A 425 -9.84 -22.68 -22.52
C LEU A 425 -10.48 -23.39 -23.74
N ILE A 426 -11.23 -22.66 -24.59
CA ILE A 426 -11.82 -23.13 -25.85
C ILE A 426 -10.93 -22.80 -27.08
N LEU A 427 -10.09 -21.78 -27.00
CA LEU A 427 -9.11 -21.32 -27.99
C LEU A 427 -7.85 -20.85 -27.26
N GLY A 428 -6.92 -21.79 -27.04
CA GLY A 428 -5.72 -21.65 -26.21
C GLY A 428 -4.99 -20.30 -26.27
N THR A 429 -5.22 -19.40 -25.31
CA THR A 429 -4.32 -18.25 -25.00
C THR A 429 -4.58 -17.68 -23.59
N ARG A 430 -3.80 -18.14 -22.61
CA ARG A 430 -3.83 -17.74 -21.18
C ARG A 430 -3.48 -16.26 -20.98
N ARG A 431 -4.24 -15.52 -20.15
CA ARG A 431 -3.77 -14.26 -19.50
C ARG A 431 -3.19 -14.55 -18.11
N ALA A 432 -2.17 -13.77 -17.75
CA ALA A 432 -1.00 -14.15 -16.97
C ALA A 432 -1.24 -14.59 -15.50
N ILE A 433 -1.38 -15.90 -15.34
CA ILE A 433 -0.85 -16.67 -14.21
C ILE A 433 0.66 -16.37 -14.15
N SER A 434 1.25 -16.23 -12.95
CA SER A 434 2.72 -16.20 -12.83
C SER A 434 3.30 -17.29 -13.70
N ARG A 435 4.29 -17.01 -14.55
CA ARG A 435 4.83 -18.05 -15.46
C ARG A 435 5.38 -19.26 -14.70
N PHE A 436 5.56 -19.14 -13.39
CA PHE A 436 6.02 -20.16 -12.45
C PHE A 436 4.91 -20.89 -11.67
N ASP A 437 3.65 -20.49 -11.85
CA ASP A 437 2.47 -21.16 -11.28
C ASP A 437 1.87 -22.12 -12.33
N VAL A 438 2.40 -23.35 -12.32
CA VAL A 438 1.96 -24.44 -13.21
C VAL A 438 1.35 -25.56 -12.36
N PRO A 439 0.21 -26.18 -12.79
CA PRO A 439 -0.53 -27.13 -11.95
C PRO A 439 0.26 -28.36 -11.47
N HIS A 440 1.30 -28.74 -12.20
CA HIS A 440 2.13 -29.90 -11.89
C HIS A 440 3.35 -29.58 -11.01
N ARG A 441 3.57 -28.31 -10.64
CA ARG A 441 4.61 -27.91 -9.68
C ARG A 441 4.17 -28.35 -8.28
N GLN A 442 5.01 -29.15 -7.61
CA GLN A 442 4.78 -29.50 -6.21
C GLN A 442 5.04 -28.28 -5.31
N VAL A 443 4.21 -28.11 -4.29
CA VAL A 443 4.47 -27.12 -3.23
C VAL A 443 5.60 -27.60 -2.32
N PRO A 444 6.36 -26.70 -1.69
CA PRO A 444 7.40 -27.06 -0.72
C PRO A 444 6.91 -28.03 0.33
N ALA A 445 7.62 -29.15 0.48
CA ALA A 445 7.28 -30.21 1.44
C ALA A 445 7.67 -29.85 2.90
N TRP A 446 8.26 -28.67 3.11
CA TRP A 446 8.78 -28.21 4.39
C TRP A 446 8.19 -26.83 4.73
N PRO A 447 7.94 -26.53 6.02
CA PRO A 447 7.71 -25.16 6.46
C PRO A 447 8.84 -24.24 6.00
N ILE A 448 8.51 -23.01 5.63
CA ILE A 448 9.47 -22.03 5.10
C ILE A 448 9.72 -20.96 6.17
N ASN A 449 10.98 -20.77 6.54
CA ASN A 449 11.44 -19.69 7.40
C ASN A 449 12.85 -19.26 6.95
N LEU A 450 12.89 -18.29 6.03
CA LEU A 450 14.11 -17.90 5.33
C LEU A 450 15.02 -17.07 6.25
N THR A 451 16.14 -17.65 6.65
CA THR A 451 17.14 -17.04 7.55
C THR A 451 18.53 -16.95 6.94
N TYR A 452 18.73 -17.57 5.77
CA TYR A 452 19.98 -17.56 5.02
C TYR A 452 19.72 -17.43 3.52
N ASP A 453 20.79 -17.15 2.77
CA ASP A 453 20.74 -17.04 1.31
C ASP A 453 21.34 -18.26 0.60
N VAL A 454 20.82 -18.53 -0.60
CA VAL A 454 21.39 -19.48 -1.55
C VAL A 454 21.26 -18.92 -2.97
N THR A 455 22.34 -19.00 -3.73
CA THR A 455 22.38 -18.58 -5.15
C THR A 455 22.69 -19.77 -6.04
N VAL A 456 22.20 -19.76 -7.27
CA VAL A 456 22.45 -20.81 -8.26
C VAL A 456 23.14 -20.22 -9.48
N THR A 457 24.18 -20.90 -9.98
CA THR A 457 24.83 -20.61 -11.26
C THR A 457 24.62 -21.75 -12.25
N GLY A 458 24.37 -21.44 -13.51
CA GLY A 458 24.18 -22.41 -14.59
C GLY A 458 25.36 -22.45 -15.57
N THR A 459 25.75 -23.66 -15.99
CA THR A 459 26.73 -23.91 -17.07
C THR A 459 26.10 -24.80 -18.14
N VAL A 460 26.27 -24.44 -19.41
CA VAL A 460 25.81 -25.22 -20.57
C VAL A 460 27.01 -25.78 -21.34
N SER A 461 26.91 -27.04 -21.76
CA SER A 461 27.91 -27.76 -22.54
C SER A 461 27.29 -28.33 -23.81
N CYS A 462 27.81 -27.90 -24.96
CA CYS A 462 27.39 -28.36 -26.29
C CYS A 462 28.50 -29.21 -26.93
N LYS A 463 28.14 -30.23 -27.72
CA LYS A 463 29.14 -31.03 -28.44
C LYS A 463 29.99 -30.13 -29.36
N GLY A 464 31.31 -30.21 -29.21
CA GLY A 464 32.26 -29.45 -30.03
C GLY A 464 32.53 -28.01 -29.54
N PHE A 465 31.89 -27.56 -28.45
CA PHE A 465 32.10 -26.23 -27.87
C PHE A 465 32.60 -26.34 -26.42
N ARG A 466 33.34 -25.32 -25.98
CA ARG A 466 33.73 -25.22 -24.56
C ARG A 466 32.49 -24.93 -23.70
N PRO A 467 32.38 -25.49 -22.49
CA PRO A 467 31.32 -25.15 -21.55
C PRO A 467 31.28 -23.64 -21.29
N GLN A 468 30.07 -23.07 -21.23
CA GLN A 468 29.86 -21.65 -20.98
C GLN A 468 28.88 -21.46 -19.82
N GLN A 469 29.15 -20.47 -18.96
CA GLN A 469 28.18 -20.03 -17.98
C GLN A 469 27.05 -19.26 -18.66
N PHE A 470 25.85 -19.40 -18.13
CA PHE A 470 24.69 -18.65 -18.58
C PHE A 470 23.88 -18.14 -17.39
N ASN A 471 23.21 -17.02 -17.59
CA ASN A 471 22.37 -16.40 -16.57
C ASN A 471 20.95 -16.96 -16.62
N SER A 472 20.25 -16.91 -15.49
CA SER A 472 18.81 -17.17 -15.44
C SER A 472 18.07 -16.26 -16.43
N ASP A 473 17.10 -16.83 -17.14
CA ASP A 473 16.25 -16.15 -18.13
C ASP A 473 17.03 -15.47 -19.27
N SER A 474 18.17 -16.07 -19.64
CA SER A 474 19.00 -15.61 -20.76
C SER A 474 18.54 -16.17 -22.12
N ARG A 475 19.38 -15.99 -23.16
CA ARG A 475 19.10 -16.40 -24.54
C ARG A 475 18.77 -17.89 -24.63
N LEU A 476 17.98 -18.24 -25.65
CA LEU A 476 17.56 -19.61 -25.93
C LEU A 476 18.77 -20.54 -26.08
N LEU A 477 18.78 -21.62 -25.30
CA LEU A 477 19.77 -22.68 -25.40
C LEU A 477 19.34 -23.71 -26.45
N PRO A 478 20.27 -24.25 -27.26
CA PRO A 478 19.94 -25.28 -28.22
C PRO A 478 19.57 -26.60 -27.52
N LYS A 479 18.65 -27.35 -28.12
CA LYS A 479 18.34 -28.73 -27.67
C LYS A 479 19.57 -29.62 -27.61
N HIS A 480 19.47 -30.66 -26.79
CA HIS A 480 20.48 -31.72 -26.60
C HIS A 480 21.82 -31.24 -26.03
N SER A 481 21.80 -30.12 -25.31
CA SER A 481 22.90 -29.63 -24.50
C SER A 481 22.82 -30.18 -23.08
N SER A 482 23.97 -30.34 -22.43
CA SER A 482 24.06 -30.69 -21.02
C SER A 482 24.09 -29.43 -20.16
N LEU A 483 23.31 -29.40 -19.09
CA LEU A 483 23.25 -28.31 -18.13
C LEU A 483 23.80 -28.77 -16.78
N ARG A 484 24.57 -27.92 -16.12
CA ARG A 484 25.06 -28.12 -14.76
C ARG A 484 24.75 -26.89 -13.92
N PHE A 485 24.00 -27.09 -12.84
CA PHE A 485 23.66 -26.07 -11.85
C PHE A 485 24.45 -26.30 -10.57
N GLU A 486 25.00 -25.24 -10.01
CA GLU A 486 25.73 -25.28 -8.74
C GLU A 486 25.16 -24.23 -7.78
N ALA A 487 24.83 -24.66 -6.57
CA ALA A 487 24.31 -23.82 -5.50
C ALA A 487 25.41 -23.38 -4.54
N ARG A 488 25.43 -22.10 -4.19
CA ARG A 488 26.31 -21.52 -3.16
C ARG A 488 25.45 -20.94 -2.05
N THR A 489 25.75 -21.31 -0.80
CA THR A 489 25.01 -20.88 0.38
C THR A 489 25.95 -20.68 1.56
N GLU A 490 25.62 -19.69 2.39
CA GLU A 490 26.28 -19.40 3.66
C GLU A 490 25.61 -20.13 4.84
N THR A 491 24.63 -21.00 4.57
CA THR A 491 23.91 -21.75 5.62
C THR A 491 24.87 -22.65 6.41
N PRO A 492 24.93 -22.55 7.75
CA PRO A 492 25.77 -23.41 8.57
C PRO A 492 25.31 -24.88 8.52
N TRP A 493 26.26 -25.80 8.36
CA TRP A 493 26.02 -27.24 8.41
C TRP A 493 25.56 -27.68 9.82
N PRO A 494 24.71 -28.71 9.98
CA PRO A 494 24.13 -29.61 8.98
C PRO A 494 22.88 -29.08 8.28
N TYR A 495 22.78 -29.35 6.98
CA TYR A 495 21.58 -29.12 6.15
C TYR A 495 21.48 -30.17 5.04
N LYS A 496 20.30 -30.28 4.43
CA LYS A 496 20.05 -31.04 3.20
C LYS A 496 19.74 -30.08 2.06
N VAL A 497 20.06 -30.48 0.83
CA VAL A 497 19.82 -29.71 -0.39
C VAL A 497 18.81 -30.43 -1.26
N TYR A 498 17.77 -29.73 -1.69
CA TYR A 498 16.76 -30.26 -2.60
C TYR A 498 16.64 -29.37 -3.83
N TRP A 499 16.51 -29.98 -5.00
CA TRP A 499 16.31 -29.29 -6.27
C TRP A 499 14.89 -29.52 -6.78
N GLN A 500 14.12 -28.47 -6.95
CA GLN A 500 12.89 -28.55 -7.73
C GLN A 500 13.21 -28.35 -9.20
N VAL A 501 12.73 -29.24 -10.06
CA VAL A 501 12.93 -29.13 -11.51
C VAL A 501 11.56 -29.11 -12.18
N VAL A 502 11.26 -28.02 -12.88
CA VAL A 502 9.97 -27.84 -13.53
C VAL A 502 10.13 -27.77 -15.03
N ASN A 503 9.47 -28.71 -15.71
CA ASN A 503 9.39 -28.71 -17.17
C ASN A 503 8.06 -28.09 -17.62
N THR A 504 8.10 -27.23 -18.63
CA THR A 504 6.89 -26.75 -19.33
C THR A 504 7.01 -26.97 -20.84
N GLY A 505 6.08 -26.45 -21.63
CA GLY A 505 6.08 -26.60 -23.08
C GLY A 505 5.34 -27.84 -23.61
N ASP A 506 4.99 -27.79 -24.89
CA ASP A 506 4.18 -28.82 -25.56
C ASP A 506 4.98 -30.11 -25.81
N GLU A 507 6.28 -30.00 -26.08
CA GLU A 507 7.14 -31.17 -26.25
C GLU A 507 7.24 -32.00 -24.98
N ALA A 508 7.44 -31.36 -23.82
CA ALA A 508 7.47 -32.04 -22.53
C ALA A 508 6.10 -32.68 -22.21
N ARG A 509 4.99 -32.02 -22.58
CA ARG A 509 3.64 -32.56 -22.40
C ARG A 509 3.39 -33.79 -23.28
N ALA A 510 3.79 -33.75 -24.55
CA ALA A 510 3.57 -34.82 -25.52
C ALA A 510 4.21 -36.15 -25.08
N VAL A 511 5.31 -36.09 -24.32
CA VAL A 511 6.00 -37.27 -23.78
C VAL A 511 5.75 -37.50 -22.28
N SER A 512 4.72 -36.86 -21.70
CA SER A 512 4.36 -36.97 -20.28
C SER A 512 5.51 -36.65 -19.30
N CYS A 513 6.38 -35.70 -19.65
CA CYS A 513 7.56 -35.30 -18.88
C CYS A 513 7.43 -33.87 -18.31
N LEU A 514 6.21 -33.47 -17.94
CA LEU A 514 5.94 -32.24 -17.16
C LEU A 514 6.38 -32.46 -15.69
N ARG A 515 7.69 -32.48 -15.45
CA ARG A 515 8.27 -32.55 -14.10
C ARG A 515 7.90 -31.31 -13.29
N GLY A 516 7.75 -31.48 -11.98
CA GLY A 516 7.56 -30.39 -11.02
C GLY A 516 7.90 -30.76 -9.57
N GLY A 517 8.55 -31.92 -9.37
CA GLY A 517 8.88 -32.46 -8.05
C GLY A 517 10.30 -32.10 -7.58
N TYR A 518 10.65 -32.66 -6.43
CA TYR A 518 11.94 -32.49 -5.78
C TYR A 518 12.90 -33.64 -6.08
N TYR A 519 14.18 -33.31 -6.26
CA TYR A 519 15.25 -34.22 -6.63
C TYR A 519 16.50 -33.96 -5.78
N ASP A 520 17.26 -35.01 -5.48
CA ASP A 520 18.56 -34.87 -4.85
C ASP A 520 19.62 -34.38 -5.86
N GLY A 521 20.61 -33.64 -5.35
CA GLY A 521 21.80 -33.28 -6.14
C GLY A 521 22.90 -34.34 -6.07
N LEU A 522 23.97 -34.13 -6.84
CA LEU A 522 25.15 -35.00 -6.84
C LEU A 522 25.86 -34.99 -5.48
N ILE A 523 26.20 -36.18 -4.99
CA ILE A 523 26.79 -36.40 -3.66
C ILE A 523 28.14 -35.68 -3.50
N GLU A 524 28.92 -35.57 -4.58
CA GLU A 524 30.28 -34.99 -4.63
C GLU A 524 30.42 -33.56 -4.07
N LYS A 525 29.31 -32.83 -3.89
CA LYS A 525 29.28 -31.47 -3.33
C LYS A 525 28.28 -31.28 -2.19
N GLY A 526 27.85 -32.36 -1.55
CA GLY A 526 26.81 -32.32 -0.52
C GLY A 526 25.43 -32.01 -1.09
N GLY A 527 25.13 -32.47 -2.31
CA GLY A 527 23.85 -32.23 -2.98
C GLY A 527 23.71 -30.86 -3.66
N ARG A 528 24.74 -30.00 -3.60
CA ARG A 528 24.72 -28.64 -4.17
C ARG A 528 24.88 -28.56 -5.68
N VAL A 529 24.93 -29.69 -6.37
CA VAL A 529 25.06 -29.72 -7.84
C VAL A 529 23.92 -30.53 -8.45
N ARG A 530 23.32 -30.04 -9.52
CA ARG A 530 22.31 -30.77 -10.29
C ARG A 530 22.61 -30.70 -11.79
N GLU A 531 22.50 -31.83 -12.47
CA GLU A 531 22.66 -31.91 -13.91
C GLU A 531 21.33 -32.19 -14.62
N GLU A 532 21.09 -31.49 -15.72
CA GLU A 532 19.88 -31.55 -16.55
C GLU A 532 20.24 -31.53 -18.04
N ARG A 533 19.24 -31.73 -18.92
CA ARG A 533 19.41 -31.71 -20.37
C ARG A 533 18.34 -30.86 -21.05
N THR A 534 18.71 -30.18 -22.13
CA THR A 534 17.77 -29.37 -22.93
C THR A 534 16.97 -30.24 -23.91
N LEU A 535 16.11 -31.13 -23.40
CA LEU A 535 15.40 -32.11 -24.25
C LEU A 535 14.11 -31.57 -24.88
N TYR A 536 13.49 -30.58 -24.26
CA TYR A 536 12.17 -30.08 -24.62
C TYR A 536 12.26 -28.58 -24.89
N THR A 537 11.63 -28.13 -25.97
CA THR A 537 11.49 -26.70 -26.23
C THR A 537 10.52 -26.06 -25.23
N GLY A 538 10.82 -24.83 -24.82
CA GLY A 538 9.99 -24.08 -23.87
C GLY A 538 10.77 -23.39 -22.76
N MET A 539 10.02 -22.89 -21.77
CA MET A 539 10.54 -22.22 -20.58
C MET A 539 10.53 -23.17 -19.39
N HIS A 540 11.71 -23.57 -18.94
CA HIS A 540 11.90 -24.50 -17.82
C HIS A 540 12.58 -23.77 -16.68
N TRP A 541 12.56 -24.33 -15.48
CA TRP A 541 13.38 -23.78 -14.40
C TRP A 541 13.81 -24.83 -13.40
N VAL A 542 14.87 -24.48 -12.68
CA VAL A 542 15.32 -25.20 -11.49
C VAL A 542 15.34 -24.25 -10.29
N GLU A 543 15.10 -24.78 -9.10
CA GLU A 543 15.19 -24.02 -7.86
C GLU A 543 15.86 -24.87 -6.78
N CYS A 544 16.77 -24.26 -6.02
CA CYS A 544 17.49 -24.90 -4.92
C CYS A 544 16.87 -24.52 -3.57
N PHE A 545 16.68 -25.52 -2.71
CA PHE A 545 16.17 -25.38 -1.34
C PHE A 545 17.19 -25.94 -0.36
N ILE A 546 17.52 -25.17 0.68
CA ILE A 546 18.35 -25.59 1.81
C ILE A 546 17.44 -25.87 3.01
N VAL A 547 17.48 -27.10 3.52
CA VAL A 547 16.59 -27.57 4.59
C VAL A 547 17.41 -27.97 5.80
N ARG A 548 17.14 -27.34 6.95
CA ARG A 548 17.80 -27.60 8.23
C ARG A 548 16.75 -27.90 9.28
N ASN A 549 16.92 -29.01 10.01
CA ASN A 549 15.97 -29.48 11.03
C ASN A 549 14.51 -29.57 10.54
N GLY A 550 14.30 -29.96 9.28
CA GLY A 550 12.98 -30.09 8.68
C GLY A 550 12.33 -28.78 8.22
N VAL A 551 13.02 -27.64 8.29
CA VAL A 551 12.54 -26.32 7.85
C VAL A 551 13.39 -25.84 6.67
N CYS A 552 12.75 -25.28 5.64
CA CYS A 552 13.45 -24.60 4.55
C CYS A 552 13.95 -23.23 5.03
N VAL A 553 15.27 -23.08 5.10
CA VAL A 553 15.95 -21.90 5.65
C VAL A 553 16.57 -20.99 4.59
N ALA A 554 16.71 -21.47 3.35
CA ALA A 554 17.11 -20.68 2.18
C ALA A 554 16.50 -21.28 0.90
N ARG A 555 16.12 -20.43 -0.05
CA ARG A 555 15.70 -20.83 -1.41
C ARG A 555 16.26 -19.88 -2.46
N SER A 556 16.60 -20.38 -3.64
CA SER A 556 17.29 -19.58 -4.66
C SER A 556 16.38 -18.71 -5.52
N GLY A 557 15.06 -18.95 -5.48
CA GLY A 557 14.17 -18.52 -6.54
C GLY A 557 14.37 -19.31 -7.84
N GLU A 558 13.48 -19.09 -8.81
CA GLU A 558 13.49 -19.81 -10.08
C GLU A 558 14.67 -19.41 -10.98
N PHE A 559 15.55 -20.37 -11.28
CA PHE A 559 16.57 -20.24 -12.30
C PHE A 559 16.02 -20.70 -13.65
N VAL A 560 15.66 -19.75 -14.50
CA VAL A 560 14.94 -19.96 -15.76
C VAL A 560 15.88 -20.37 -16.90
N VAL A 561 15.45 -21.38 -17.66
CA VAL A 561 16.15 -21.95 -18.80
C VAL A 561 15.19 -21.96 -20.00
N ASN A 562 15.51 -21.16 -21.01
CA ASN A 562 14.73 -21.08 -22.25
C ASN A 562 15.40 -21.98 -23.31
N ILE A 563 14.64 -22.90 -23.93
CA ILE A 563 15.16 -23.91 -24.89
C ILE A 563 14.47 -23.75 -26.24
N GLN A 564 15.25 -23.70 -27.32
CA GLN A 564 14.80 -23.66 -28.73
C GLN A 564 15.08 -24.96 -29.49
#